data_AF-A0A924AVI2-F1
#
_entry.id   AF-A0A924AVI2-F1
#
_cell.length_a   1.000
_cell.length_b   1.000
_cell.length_c   1.000
_cell.angle_alpha   90.00
_cell.angle_beta   90.00
_cell.angle_gamma   90.00
#
_symmetry.space_group_name_H-M   'P 1'
#
loop_
_entity.id
_entity.type
_entity.pdbx_description
1 polymer ?
#
loop_
_entity_poly.entity_id
_entity_poly.type
_entity_poly.pdbx_seq_one_letter_code
_entity_poly.pdbx_strand_id
1 'polypeptide(L)' 'KDAWNGDIQYSTSGPGYNLKSLGKDKKEGGTSFDKDLYSDESVGAEE' A
#
# COMPACT_ATOMS: atom_id res chain seq x y z
N LYS A 1 5.74 -3.36 -8.15
CA LYS A 1 4.59 -4.27 -8.30
C LYS A 1 4.45 -5.10 -7.04
N ASP A 2 3.23 -5.38 -6.61
CA ASP A 2 2.96 -6.23 -5.44
C ASP A 2 3.11 -7.73 -5.75
N ALA A 3 2.92 -8.55 -4.72
CA ALA A 3 3.02 -10.01 -4.78
C ALA A 3 2.03 -10.69 -5.76
N TRP A 4 1.03 -9.97 -6.24
CA TRP A 4 0.01 -10.44 -7.18
C TRP A 4 0.18 -9.81 -8.57
N ASN A 5 1.36 -9.24 -8.84
CA ASN A 5 1.69 -8.57 -10.10
C ASN A 5 0.76 -7.37 -10.37
N GLY A 6 0.16 -6.80 -9.31
CA GLY A 6 -0.56 -5.54 -9.34
C GLY A 6 0.38 -4.34 -9.20
N ASP A 7 -0.16 -3.18 -9.56
CA ASP A 7 0.53 -1.91 -9.44
C ASP A 7 0.35 -1.36 -8.02
N ILE A 8 1.46 -0.98 -7.38
CA ILE A 8 1.41 -0.38 -6.05
C ILE A 8 1.06 1.09 -6.23
N GLN A 9 -0.01 1.53 -5.57
CA GLN A 9 -0.40 2.92 -5.55
C GLN A 9 0.53 3.66 -4.59
N TYR A 10 1.32 4.57 -5.14
CA TYR A 10 2.19 5.47 -4.39
C TYR A 10 1.49 6.82 -4.26
N SER A 11 1.40 7.31 -3.02
CA SER A 11 0.89 8.64 -2.73
C SER A 11 1.86 9.37 -1.80
N THR A 12 2.23 10.60 -2.14
CA THR A 12 2.98 11.47 -1.24
C THR A 12 1.98 12.21 -0.36
N SER A 13 2.07 12.02 0.95
CA SER A 13 1.17 12.66 1.92
C SER A 13 2.02 13.41 2.95
N GLY A 14 2.27 14.70 2.67
CA GLY A 14 3.10 15.55 3.52
C GLY A 14 4.58 15.15 3.49
N PRO A 15 5.27 15.05 4.65
CA PRO A 15 6.68 14.65 4.74
C PRO A 15 6.91 13.15 4.52
N GLY A 16 5.83 12.37 4.36
CA GLY A 16 5.88 10.93 4.16
C GLY A 16 5.38 10.52 2.78
N TYR A 17 5.63 9.26 2.46
CA TYR A 17 4.99 8.56 1.36
C TYR A 17 3.98 7.55 1.91
N ASN A 18 3.09 7.04 1.08
CA ASN A 18 2.21 5.95 1.41
C ASN A 18 2.17 5.01 0.23
N LEU A 19 2.40 3.73 0.49
CA LEU A 19 2.33 2.67 -0.50
C LEU A 19 1.12 1.80 -0.18
N LYS A 20 0.14 1.79 -1.09
CA LYS A 20 -1.08 1.00 -1.00
C LYS A 20 -1.09 -0.08 -2.09
N SER A 21 -1.40 -1.31 -1.73
CA SER A 21 -1.69 -2.41 -2.65
C SER A 21 -3.06 -2.99 -2.35
N LEU A 22 -3.85 -3.21 -3.40
CA LEU A 22 -5.25 -3.69 -3.34
C LEU A 22 -5.37 -5.22 -3.19
N GLY A 23 -4.30 -5.90 -2.75
CA GLY A 23 -4.32 -7.35 -2.65
C GLY A 23 -4.43 -8.08 -3.99
N LYS A 24 -4.82 -9.35 -3.91
CA LYS A 24 -4.99 -10.25 -5.07
C LYS A 24 -6.12 -9.82 -6.00
N ASP A 25 -7.23 -9.38 -5.44
CA ASP A 25 -8.44 -9.10 -6.22
C ASP A 25 -8.43 -7.72 -6.87
N LYS A 26 -7.44 -6.88 -6.50
CA LYS A 26 -7.23 -5.54 -7.02
C LYS A 26 -8.42 -4.62 -6.76
N LYS A 27 -9.15 -4.85 -5.65
CA LYS A 27 -10.21 -3.94 -5.19
C LYS A 27 -9.92 -3.49 -3.78
N GLU A 28 -10.62 -2.42 -3.39
CA GLU A 28 -10.52 -1.88 -2.05
C GLU A 28 -11.31 -2.75 -1.07
N GLY A 29 -10.65 -3.10 0.03
CA GLY A 29 -11.17 -4.00 1.04
C GLY A 29 -11.07 -5.47 0.62
N GLY A 30 -11.17 -6.35 1.62
CA GLY A 30 -11.04 -7.78 1.41
C GLY A 30 -10.54 -8.46 2.68
N THR A 31 -10.42 -9.78 2.62
CA THR A 31 -9.95 -10.58 3.75
C THR A 31 -8.83 -11.50 3.31
N SER A 32 -7.86 -11.75 4.21
CA SER A 32 -6.67 -12.54 3.92
C SER A 32 -5.85 -12.00 2.73
N PHE A 33 -5.82 -12.71 1.59
CA PHE A 33 -5.00 -12.36 0.42
C PHE A 33 -5.59 -11.23 -0.42
N ASP A 34 -6.87 -10.94 -0.22
CA ASP A 34 -7.58 -9.83 -0.85
C ASP A 34 -7.55 -8.59 0.05
N LYS A 35 -6.93 -8.69 1.24
CA LYS A 35 -6.83 -7.54 2.14
C LYS A 35 -5.89 -6.50 1.53
N ASP A 36 -6.34 -5.26 1.54
CA ASP A 36 -5.49 -4.12 1.23
C ASP A 36 -4.25 -4.11 2.14
N LEU A 37 -3.09 -4.01 1.51
CA LEU A 37 -1.82 -3.80 2.18
C LEU A 37 -1.47 -2.33 2.11
N TYR A 38 -1.27 -1.74 3.28
CA TYR A 38 -0.74 -0.41 3.44
C TYR A 38 0.64 -0.56 4.06
N SER A 39 1.63 0.12 3.49
CA SER A 39 2.90 0.31 4.16
C SER A 39 2.69 1.37 5.24
N ASP A 40 2.42 0.90 6.46
CA ASP A 40 2.24 1.73 7.67
C ASP A 40 3.56 2.44 8.07
N GLU A 41 4.69 1.98 7.53
CA GLU A 41 6.05 2.38 7.92
C GLU A 41 6.75 3.28 6.89
N SER A 42 6.04 4.16 6.22
CA SER A 42 6.70 5.21 5.43
C SER A 42 7.07 6.38 6.33
N VAL A 43 8.16 6.15 7.06
CA VAL A 43 9.09 7.13 7.65
C VAL A 43 8.91 8.53 7.05
N GLY A 44 8.20 9.37 7.79
CA GLY A 44 8.50 10.80 7.93
C GLY A 44 9.11 11.04 9.32
N ALA A 45 9.98 10.13 9.76
CA ALA A 45 10.70 10.19 11.03
C ALA A 45 12.21 10.25 10.78
N GLU A 46 12.60 11.29 10.05
CA GLU A 46 13.90 11.95 10.16
C GLU A 46 13.43 13.43 10.23
N GLU A 47 13.35 14.12 11.37
CA GLU A 47 14.28 14.32 12.49
C GLU A 47 13.54 14.53 13.84
#